data_AF-A0A6H2EIQ7-F1
#
_entry.id   AF-A0A6H2EIQ7-F1
#
_cell.length_a   1.000
_cell.length_b   1.000
_cell.length_c   1.000
_cell.angle_alpha   90.00
_cell.angle_beta   90.00
_cell.angle_gamma   90.00
#
_symmetry.space_group_name_H-M   'P 1'
#
loop_
_entity.id
_entity.type
_entity.pdbx_description
1 polymer ?
#
loop_
_entity_poly.entity_id
_entity_poly.type
_entity_poly.pdbx_seq_one_letter_code
_entity_poly.pdbx_strand_id
1 'polypeptide(L)'
;MVRMPTSLEEQAGLCWPLADEVARRFPIVEHPAPASEEKYRAVMKSLKFGEGFGDYMARVSWDGERGWHGHRIEPYGPLALDPAGAVLHYGQEVFEGLKAYRHADGSVWTFRPAYNAARLNASNQRLMIPQFPIEDFLGSIAALVRADRRWVPASAGASLYLRPFVFGSEAFLGVRAANRFEYAVVASPSGPYFTHGFTPINVWVEQTHHRAGPGGMGDVKTGGNYAASFYAKSHAFERGFDEVLFLDAATNSFIDELGAMNVFVVMADGSVRTPALSGTILPGSTRSAILYILDDEGVLAHEESIGLDELWAGIKSGAVVEMFACGTAAAVVSIGSLTKGHERLNLPGSAFAHRIYKALTDIQFGIAPDRFGWMYKLADGE
;
A
#
# COMPACT_ATOMS: atom_id res chain seq x y z
N MET A 1 -4.79 16.63 -22.23
CA MET A 1 -4.40 15.40 -22.94
C MET A 1 -5.03 14.26 -22.17
N VAL A 2 -5.75 13.33 -22.80
CA VAL A 2 -6.43 12.23 -22.08
C VAL A 2 -5.37 11.32 -21.49
N ARG A 3 -5.44 11.06 -20.17
CA ARG A 3 -4.52 10.16 -19.48
C ARG A 3 -4.73 8.73 -20.01
N MET A 4 -3.65 8.08 -20.43
CA MET A 4 -3.69 6.67 -20.83
C MET A 4 -3.60 5.78 -19.58
N PRO A 5 -4.44 4.74 -19.46
CA PRO A 5 -4.34 3.81 -18.35
C PRO A 5 -3.00 3.04 -18.43
N THR A 6 -2.42 2.77 -17.26
CA THR A 6 -1.28 1.88 -17.10
C THR A 6 -1.72 0.42 -17.23
N SER A 7 -0.78 -0.50 -17.47
CA SER A 7 -1.08 -1.94 -17.53
C SER A 7 -1.73 -2.48 -16.25
N LEU A 8 -1.38 -1.93 -15.08
CA LEU A 8 -2.02 -2.29 -13.81
C LEU A 8 -3.47 -1.81 -13.76
N GLU A 9 -3.76 -0.63 -14.31
CA GLU A 9 -5.13 -0.10 -14.38
C GLU A 9 -5.99 -0.89 -15.37
N GLU A 10 -5.42 -1.26 -16.52
CA GLU A 10 -6.08 -2.12 -17.51
C GLU A 10 -6.44 -3.49 -16.91
N GLN A 11 -5.48 -4.15 -16.24
CA GLN A 11 -5.72 -5.42 -15.56
C GLN A 11 -6.74 -5.29 -14.42
N ALA A 12 -6.64 -4.22 -13.63
CA ALA A 12 -7.58 -3.97 -12.54
C ALA A 12 -9.01 -3.69 -13.03
N GLY A 13 -9.15 -3.11 -14.22
CA GLY A 13 -10.43 -2.76 -14.85
C GLY A 13 -11.16 -3.91 -15.53
N LEU A 14 -10.56 -5.11 -15.58
CA LEU A 14 -11.23 -6.32 -16.06
C LEU A 14 -12.38 -6.72 -15.13
N CYS A 15 -13.32 -7.50 -15.67
CA CYS A 15 -14.40 -8.06 -14.86
C CYS A 15 -13.88 -9.25 -14.05
N TRP A 16 -13.95 -9.14 -12.73
CA TRP A 16 -13.53 -10.19 -11.80
C TRP A 16 -14.73 -10.85 -11.12
N PRO A 17 -14.67 -12.15 -10.78
CA PRO A 17 -15.78 -12.86 -10.16
C PRO A 17 -16.18 -12.27 -8.79
N LEU A 18 -17.42 -12.49 -8.39
CA LEU A 18 -17.93 -12.00 -7.09
C LEU A 18 -17.26 -12.72 -5.92
N ALA A 19 -17.25 -12.07 -4.75
CA ALA A 19 -16.60 -12.60 -3.55
C ALA A 19 -17.15 -13.98 -3.15
N ASP A 20 -18.45 -14.23 -3.39
CA ASP A 20 -19.09 -15.52 -3.12
C ASP A 20 -18.60 -16.67 -3.99
N GLU A 21 -18.17 -16.36 -5.21
CA GLU A 21 -17.63 -17.34 -6.14
C GLU A 21 -16.19 -17.70 -5.76
N VAL A 22 -15.38 -16.68 -5.44
CA VAL A 22 -13.94 -16.88 -5.17
C VAL A 22 -13.64 -17.33 -3.74
N ALA A 23 -14.42 -16.92 -2.74
CA ALA A 23 -14.16 -17.28 -1.33
C ALA A 23 -14.21 -18.80 -1.09
N ARG A 24 -15.02 -19.53 -1.87
CA ARG A 24 -15.16 -21.00 -1.76
C ARG A 24 -13.88 -21.75 -2.13
N ARG A 25 -12.94 -21.10 -2.81
CA ARG A 25 -11.61 -21.67 -3.12
C ARG A 25 -10.77 -21.90 -1.86
N PHE A 26 -11.09 -21.23 -0.76
CA PHE A 26 -10.35 -21.29 0.50
C PHE A 26 -11.21 -21.91 1.62
N PRO A 27 -11.22 -23.25 1.75
CA PRO A 27 -11.88 -23.91 2.87
C PRO A 27 -11.29 -23.43 4.20
N ILE A 28 -12.17 -23.27 5.20
CA ILE A 28 -11.79 -22.84 6.54
C ILE A 28 -11.45 -24.07 7.39
N VAL A 29 -10.26 -24.06 7.99
CA VAL A 29 -9.83 -25.01 9.01
C VAL A 29 -10.35 -24.52 10.36
N GLU A 30 -10.88 -25.44 11.18
CA GLU A 30 -11.41 -25.12 12.51
C GLU A 30 -10.35 -24.45 13.39
N HIS A 31 -10.76 -23.43 14.15
CA HIS A 31 -9.87 -22.71 15.07
C HIS A 31 -10.09 -23.20 16.50
N PRO A 32 -9.15 -23.97 17.09
CA PRO A 32 -9.36 -24.61 18.40
C PRO A 32 -9.33 -23.63 19.58
N ALA A 33 -8.71 -22.45 19.42
CA ALA A 33 -8.57 -21.46 20.49
C ALA A 33 -8.62 -20.00 19.99
N PRO A 34 -9.76 -19.52 19.45
CA PRO A 34 -9.86 -18.13 18.98
C PRO A 34 -9.63 -17.15 20.13
N ALA A 35 -9.29 -15.90 19.81
CA ALA A 35 -8.98 -14.88 20.80
C ALA A 35 -10.12 -14.72 21.82
N SER A 36 -9.76 -14.70 23.10
CA SER A 36 -10.70 -14.38 24.17
C SER A 36 -11.32 -13.00 23.97
N GLU A 37 -12.52 -12.81 24.52
CA GLU A 37 -13.19 -11.51 24.50
C GLU A 37 -12.35 -10.39 25.13
N GLU A 38 -11.53 -10.71 26.13
CA GLU A 38 -10.59 -9.76 26.73
C GLU A 38 -9.53 -9.30 25.72
N LYS A 39 -8.88 -10.24 25.02
CA LYS A 39 -7.88 -9.92 23.98
C LYS A 39 -8.51 -9.12 22.84
N TYR A 40 -9.68 -9.54 22.38
CA TYR A 40 -10.43 -8.84 21.35
C TYR A 40 -10.71 -7.38 21.74
N ARG A 41 -11.29 -7.15 22.93
CA ARG A 41 -11.56 -5.78 23.42
C ARG A 41 -10.31 -4.94 23.56
N ALA A 42 -9.19 -5.52 24.00
CA ALA A 42 -7.93 -4.81 24.13
C ALA A 42 -7.41 -4.32 22.77
N VAL A 43 -7.42 -5.18 21.74
CA VAL A 43 -7.01 -4.83 20.37
C VAL A 43 -7.96 -3.81 19.75
N MET A 44 -9.27 -4.03 19.84
CA MET A 44 -10.27 -3.13 19.24
C MET A 44 -10.35 -1.77 19.93
N LYS A 45 -9.85 -1.64 21.16
CA LYS A 45 -9.70 -0.36 21.85
C LYS A 45 -8.45 0.42 21.40
N SER A 46 -7.35 -0.27 21.12
CA SER A 46 -6.08 0.39 20.76
C SER A 46 -5.98 0.70 19.27
N LEU A 47 -6.40 -0.25 18.41
CA LEU A 47 -6.35 -0.19 16.94
C LEU A 47 -5.01 0.31 16.39
N LYS A 48 -3.90 -0.04 17.06
CA LYS A 48 -2.57 0.33 16.60
C LYS A 48 -2.21 -0.42 15.34
N PHE A 49 -1.72 0.32 14.34
CA PHE A 49 -1.40 -0.21 13.02
C PHE A 49 -0.37 -1.35 13.11
N GLY A 50 -0.77 -2.56 12.69
CA GLY A 50 0.13 -3.71 12.58
C GLY A 50 0.53 -4.39 13.90
N GLU A 51 -0.10 -4.05 15.03
CA GLU A 51 0.22 -4.67 16.33
C GLU A 51 -0.78 -5.76 16.75
N GLY A 52 -2.07 -5.56 16.49
CA GLY A 52 -3.11 -6.56 16.73
C GLY A 52 -3.42 -7.36 15.47
N PHE A 53 -3.64 -8.67 15.58
CA PHE A 53 -3.94 -9.56 14.46
C PHE A 53 -5.25 -10.32 14.69
N GLY A 54 -5.92 -10.68 13.59
CA GLY A 54 -7.11 -11.53 13.57
C GLY A 54 -6.83 -12.96 14.04
N ASP A 55 -7.88 -13.78 14.08
CA ASP A 55 -7.79 -15.18 14.50
C ASP A 55 -7.30 -16.08 13.35
N TYR A 56 -7.44 -15.66 12.10
CA TYR A 56 -7.12 -16.47 10.94
C TYR A 56 -6.05 -15.86 10.03
N MET A 57 -5.53 -16.67 9.11
CA MET A 57 -4.73 -16.26 7.96
C MET A 57 -5.09 -17.11 6.73
N ALA A 58 -4.94 -16.54 5.54
CA ALA A 58 -5.04 -17.31 4.30
C ALA A 58 -3.67 -17.90 3.92
N ARG A 59 -3.65 -19.10 3.32
CA ARG A 59 -2.42 -19.82 2.93
C ARG A 59 -2.58 -20.56 1.61
N VAL A 60 -1.52 -20.50 0.78
CA VAL A 60 -1.37 -21.30 -0.44
C VAL A 60 0.12 -21.63 -0.63
N SER A 61 0.43 -22.85 -1.00
CA SER A 61 1.80 -23.31 -1.29
C SER A 61 2.02 -23.39 -2.80
N TRP A 62 3.27 -23.24 -3.24
CA TRP A 62 3.66 -23.46 -4.63
C TRP A 62 4.90 -24.36 -4.73
N ASP A 63 4.87 -25.28 -5.69
CA ASP A 63 6.04 -25.99 -6.19
C ASP A 63 5.93 -26.23 -7.70
N GLY A 64 7.04 -26.59 -8.34
CA GLY A 64 7.11 -26.79 -9.78
C GLY A 64 6.30 -27.97 -10.33
N GLU A 65 5.85 -28.91 -9.48
CA GLU A 65 5.07 -30.07 -9.92
C GLU A 65 3.57 -29.77 -9.91
N ARG A 66 3.09 -29.06 -8.89
CA ARG A 66 1.66 -28.85 -8.63
C ARG A 66 1.18 -27.44 -8.94
N GLY A 67 2.10 -26.48 -9.09
CA GLY A 67 1.76 -25.07 -9.10
C GLY A 67 1.20 -24.62 -7.75
N TRP A 68 0.30 -23.62 -7.75
CA TRP A 68 -0.37 -23.14 -6.54
C TRP A 68 -1.40 -24.17 -6.05
N HIS A 69 -1.28 -24.60 -4.80
CA HIS A 69 -2.12 -25.64 -4.21
C HIS A 69 -2.28 -25.46 -2.69
N GLY A 70 -3.20 -26.21 -2.10
CA GLY A 70 -3.40 -26.21 -0.65
C GLY A 70 -4.06 -24.93 -0.12
N HIS A 71 -4.89 -24.27 -0.93
CA HIS A 71 -5.69 -23.11 -0.56
C HIS A 71 -6.50 -23.38 0.71
N ARG A 72 -6.36 -22.51 1.72
CA ARG A 72 -7.09 -22.61 2.99
C ARG A 72 -7.08 -21.31 3.78
N ILE A 73 -8.09 -21.15 4.63
CA ILE A 73 -8.06 -20.23 5.78
C ILE A 73 -7.74 -21.08 7.01
N GLU A 74 -6.68 -20.74 7.74
CA GLU A 74 -6.24 -21.49 8.92
C GLU A 74 -5.98 -20.55 10.10
N PRO A 75 -5.93 -21.07 11.35
CA PRO A 75 -5.60 -20.27 12.52
C PRO A 75 -4.30 -19.46 12.33
N TYR A 76 -4.34 -18.18 12.69
CA TYR A 76 -3.16 -17.32 12.67
C TYR A 76 -2.09 -17.88 13.60
N GLY A 77 -0.87 -18.07 13.09
CA GLY A 77 0.20 -18.70 13.85
C GLY A 77 1.58 -18.53 13.22
N PRO A 78 2.62 -18.98 13.94
CA PRO A 78 4.00 -18.91 13.46
C PRO A 78 4.18 -19.74 12.18
N LEU A 79 5.07 -19.26 11.30
CA LEU A 79 5.49 -19.99 10.11
C LEU A 79 6.72 -20.84 10.43
N ALA A 80 6.67 -22.12 10.10
CA ALA A 80 7.84 -23.00 10.16
C ALA A 80 8.74 -22.72 8.95
N LEU A 81 9.89 -22.09 9.18
CA LEU A 81 10.90 -21.82 8.17
C LEU A 81 12.18 -22.60 8.47
N ASP A 82 12.73 -23.23 7.45
CA ASP A 82 14.07 -23.82 7.55
C ASP A 82 15.12 -22.68 7.69
N PRO A 83 16.14 -22.82 8.56
CA PRO A 83 17.21 -21.82 8.68
C PRO A 83 17.96 -21.52 7.38
N ALA A 84 17.97 -22.44 6.41
CA ALA A 84 18.52 -22.24 5.07
C ALA A 84 17.48 -21.75 4.04
N GLY A 85 16.29 -21.30 4.49
CA GLY A 85 15.23 -20.80 3.63
C GLY A 85 15.66 -19.57 2.82
N ALA A 86 15.44 -19.59 1.51
CA ALA A 86 15.90 -18.56 0.58
C ALA A 86 15.48 -17.13 0.96
N VAL A 87 14.28 -16.96 1.51
CA VAL A 87 13.81 -15.66 2.02
C VAL A 87 14.73 -15.06 3.09
N LEU A 88 15.30 -15.89 3.98
CA LEU A 88 16.13 -15.45 5.09
C LEU A 88 17.52 -14.97 4.66
N HIS A 89 18.01 -15.44 3.50
CA HIS A 89 19.37 -15.17 3.02
C HIS A 89 19.41 -14.20 1.85
N TYR A 90 18.41 -14.26 0.96
CA TYR A 90 18.42 -13.52 -0.31
C TYR A 90 17.18 -12.65 -0.53
N GLY A 91 16.27 -12.57 0.46
CA GLY A 91 15.14 -11.63 0.43
C GLY A 91 14.20 -11.79 -0.76
N GLN A 92 14.07 -13.00 -1.31
CA GLN A 92 13.13 -13.28 -2.41
C GLN A 92 11.69 -13.30 -1.89
N GLU A 93 11.14 -12.10 -1.67
CA GLU A 93 9.80 -11.87 -1.13
C GLU A 93 9.14 -10.61 -1.69
N VAL A 94 7.82 -10.65 -1.78
CA VAL A 94 6.98 -9.50 -2.15
C VAL A 94 5.77 -9.42 -1.24
N PHE A 95 5.18 -8.24 -1.12
CA PHE A 95 3.98 -8.06 -0.32
C PHE A 95 3.02 -7.02 -0.91
N GLU A 96 1.79 -7.05 -0.41
CA GLU A 96 0.76 -6.08 -0.73
C GLU A 96 0.17 -5.43 0.52
N GLY A 97 -0.60 -4.37 0.30
CA GLY A 97 -1.27 -3.64 1.36
C GLY A 97 -2.58 -3.04 0.88
N LEU A 98 -3.68 -3.55 1.43
CA LEU A 98 -5.04 -3.11 1.19
C LEU A 98 -5.85 -3.11 2.50
N LYS A 99 -7.09 -2.64 2.44
CA LYS A 99 -7.95 -2.49 3.62
C LYS A 99 -9.34 -3.03 3.34
N ALA A 100 -9.98 -3.56 4.38
CA ALA A 100 -11.40 -3.83 4.41
C ALA A 100 -12.11 -2.82 5.31
N TYR A 101 -13.24 -2.32 4.82
CA TYR A 101 -14.02 -1.23 5.38
C TYR A 101 -15.42 -1.73 5.69
N ARG A 102 -15.91 -1.47 6.90
CA ARG A 102 -17.31 -1.70 7.25
C ARG A 102 -18.13 -0.49 6.79
N HIS A 103 -19.19 -0.76 6.03
CA HIS A 103 -20.16 0.25 5.61
C HIS A 103 -21.31 0.35 6.62
N ALA A 104 -22.14 1.39 6.49
CA ALA A 104 -23.22 1.69 7.44
C ALA A 104 -24.30 0.60 7.52
N ASP A 105 -24.51 -0.16 6.44
CA ASP A 105 -25.42 -1.31 6.37
C ASP A 105 -24.82 -2.60 6.97
N GLY A 106 -23.64 -2.52 7.57
CA GLY A 106 -22.92 -3.64 8.16
C GLY A 106 -22.15 -4.50 7.15
N SER A 107 -22.30 -4.27 5.86
CA SER A 107 -21.53 -4.96 4.82
C SER A 107 -20.05 -4.57 4.87
N VAL A 108 -19.20 -5.42 4.32
CA VAL A 108 -17.75 -5.22 4.33
C VAL A 108 -17.23 -5.18 2.90
N TRP A 109 -16.42 -4.17 2.60
CA TRP A 109 -15.90 -3.88 1.27
C TRP A 109 -14.39 -3.68 1.28
N THR A 110 -13.74 -3.81 0.13
CA THR A 110 -12.33 -3.46 -0.05
C THR A 110 -12.13 -2.59 -1.28
N PHE A 111 -11.07 -1.78 -1.26
CA PHE A 111 -10.80 -0.78 -2.29
C PHE A 111 -9.78 -1.31 -3.31
N ARG A 112 -10.20 -1.42 -4.57
CA ARG A 112 -9.39 -1.79 -5.75
C ARG A 112 -8.52 -3.05 -5.58
N PRO A 113 -9.06 -4.18 -5.05
CA PRO A 113 -8.24 -5.34 -4.74
C PRO A 113 -7.59 -5.99 -5.97
N ALA A 114 -8.23 -5.90 -7.15
CA ALA A 114 -7.64 -6.37 -8.41
C ALA A 114 -6.39 -5.57 -8.83
N TYR A 115 -6.32 -4.28 -8.49
CA TYR A 115 -5.11 -3.48 -8.69
C TYR A 115 -3.97 -3.99 -7.81
N ASN A 116 -4.26 -4.32 -6.55
CA ASN A 116 -3.27 -4.92 -5.65
C ASN A 116 -2.81 -6.29 -6.17
N ALA A 117 -3.73 -7.12 -6.68
CA ALA A 117 -3.39 -8.41 -7.26
C ALA A 117 -2.50 -8.28 -8.51
N ALA A 118 -2.83 -7.36 -9.42
CA ALA A 118 -2.01 -7.04 -10.59
C ALA A 118 -0.60 -6.57 -10.19
N ARG A 119 -0.49 -5.70 -9.17
CA ARG A 119 0.81 -5.21 -8.69
C ARG A 119 1.62 -6.26 -7.94
N LEU A 120 0.97 -7.16 -7.19
CA LEU A 120 1.61 -8.34 -6.62
C LEU A 120 2.27 -9.16 -7.74
N ASN A 121 1.56 -9.36 -8.84
CA ASN A 121 2.03 -10.11 -9.99
C ASN A 121 3.15 -9.42 -10.78
N ALA A 122 3.09 -8.10 -10.94
CA ALA A 122 4.23 -7.32 -11.45
C ALA A 122 5.46 -7.46 -10.54
N SER A 123 5.25 -7.46 -9.21
CA SER A 123 6.33 -7.68 -8.25
C SER A 123 6.90 -9.10 -8.30
N ASN A 124 6.02 -10.11 -8.43
CA ASN A 124 6.38 -11.51 -8.58
C ASN A 124 7.27 -11.71 -9.81
N GLN A 125 6.89 -11.10 -10.95
CA GLN A 125 7.66 -11.19 -12.19
C GLN A 125 9.09 -10.67 -12.00
N ARG A 126 9.27 -9.53 -11.32
CA ARG A 126 10.61 -8.97 -11.09
C ARG A 126 11.49 -9.88 -10.24
N LEU A 127 10.90 -10.53 -9.24
CA LEU A 127 11.62 -11.38 -8.29
C LEU A 127 11.66 -12.86 -8.68
N MET A 128 11.30 -13.20 -9.93
CA MET A 128 11.24 -14.59 -10.39
C MET A 128 10.37 -15.49 -9.50
N ILE A 129 9.27 -14.92 -9.02
CA ILE A 129 8.22 -15.62 -8.28
C ILE A 129 7.10 -15.97 -9.28
N PRO A 130 6.51 -17.18 -9.21
CA PRO A 130 5.37 -17.57 -10.02
C PRO A 130 4.20 -16.58 -9.87
N GLN A 131 3.52 -16.30 -10.98
CA GLN A 131 2.31 -15.48 -10.96
C GLN A 131 1.24 -16.13 -10.08
N PHE A 132 0.58 -15.35 -9.23
CA PHE A 132 -0.51 -15.79 -8.38
C PHE A 132 -1.84 -15.41 -9.04
N PRO A 133 -2.77 -16.36 -9.27
CA PRO A 133 -4.04 -16.05 -9.93
C PRO A 133 -4.79 -14.92 -9.21
N ILE A 134 -5.35 -13.97 -9.97
CA ILE A 134 -6.06 -12.82 -9.38
C ILE A 134 -7.30 -13.31 -8.62
N GLU A 135 -7.97 -14.32 -9.12
CA GLU A 135 -9.12 -14.93 -8.47
C GLU A 135 -8.75 -15.61 -7.14
N ASP A 136 -7.55 -16.17 -7.02
CA ASP A 136 -7.05 -16.72 -5.76
C ASP A 136 -6.69 -15.61 -4.78
N PHE A 137 -6.17 -14.48 -5.27
CA PHE A 137 -5.96 -13.28 -4.45
C PHE A 137 -7.29 -12.71 -3.93
N LEU A 138 -8.30 -12.59 -4.77
CA LEU A 138 -9.62 -12.12 -4.32
C LEU A 138 -10.27 -13.12 -3.37
N GLY A 139 -10.14 -14.42 -3.65
CA GLY A 139 -10.65 -15.51 -2.81
C GLY A 139 -10.04 -15.53 -1.42
N SER A 140 -8.72 -15.33 -1.31
CA SER A 140 -8.01 -15.32 -0.03
C SER A 140 -8.46 -14.15 0.85
N ILE A 141 -8.62 -12.96 0.27
CA ILE A 141 -9.10 -11.77 0.97
C ILE A 141 -10.54 -11.95 1.43
N ALA A 142 -11.42 -12.39 0.53
CA ALA A 142 -12.84 -12.56 0.83
C ALA A 142 -13.07 -13.62 1.92
N ALA A 143 -12.42 -14.78 1.80
CA ALA A 143 -12.56 -15.85 2.79
C ALA A 143 -11.96 -15.47 4.15
N LEU A 144 -10.79 -14.81 4.18
CA LEU A 144 -10.19 -14.34 5.43
C LEU A 144 -11.08 -13.32 6.13
N VAL A 145 -11.56 -12.29 5.41
CA VAL A 145 -12.41 -11.26 6.01
C VAL A 145 -13.73 -11.82 6.52
N ARG A 146 -14.27 -12.87 5.88
CA ARG A 146 -15.48 -13.57 6.36
C ARG A 146 -15.21 -14.35 7.65
N ALA A 147 -14.08 -15.06 7.73
CA ALA A 147 -13.68 -15.79 8.93
C ALA A 147 -13.38 -14.84 10.11
N ASP A 148 -12.73 -13.71 9.83
CA ASP A 148 -12.35 -12.69 10.80
C ASP A 148 -13.30 -11.48 10.84
N ARG A 149 -14.58 -11.66 10.46
CA ARG A 149 -15.54 -10.54 10.35
C ARG A 149 -15.63 -9.67 11.60
N ARG A 150 -15.52 -10.26 12.79
CA ARG A 150 -15.53 -9.56 14.08
C ARG A 150 -14.39 -8.57 14.24
N TRP A 151 -13.25 -8.80 13.57
CA TRP A 151 -12.07 -7.95 13.62
C TRP A 151 -12.15 -6.73 12.70
N VAL A 152 -13.14 -6.65 11.82
CA VAL A 152 -13.37 -5.45 10.99
C VAL A 152 -13.97 -4.34 11.87
N PRO A 153 -13.23 -3.24 12.16
CA PRO A 153 -13.72 -2.20 13.04
C PRO A 153 -14.99 -1.52 12.53
N ALA A 154 -15.83 -1.07 13.46
CA ALA A 154 -17.00 -0.24 13.18
C ALA A 154 -16.78 1.24 13.53
N SER A 155 -15.65 1.59 14.16
CA SER A 155 -15.32 2.97 14.51
C SER A 155 -14.98 3.79 13.27
N ALA A 156 -15.38 5.07 13.29
CA ALA A 156 -15.14 5.99 12.19
C ALA A 156 -13.64 6.11 11.87
N GLY A 157 -13.30 6.02 10.59
CA GLY A 157 -11.91 6.11 10.11
C GLY A 157 -11.06 4.86 10.37
N ALA A 158 -11.59 3.84 11.06
CA ALA A 158 -10.90 2.57 11.28
C ALA A 158 -11.20 1.55 10.17
N SER A 159 -10.28 0.60 9.99
CA SER A 159 -10.36 -0.42 8.94
C SER A 159 -9.63 -1.69 9.37
N LEU A 160 -9.86 -2.81 8.68
CA LEU A 160 -9.02 -4.00 8.81
C LEU A 160 -7.95 -3.94 7.73
N TYR A 161 -6.69 -3.75 8.13
CA TYR A 161 -5.58 -3.79 7.18
C TYR A 161 -5.24 -5.23 6.81
N LEU A 162 -5.08 -5.49 5.52
CA LEU A 162 -4.80 -6.79 4.94
C LEU A 162 -3.39 -6.78 4.36
N ARG A 163 -2.58 -7.79 4.71
CA ARG A 163 -1.19 -7.95 4.26
C ARG A 163 -1.02 -9.28 3.54
N PRO A 164 -1.28 -9.33 2.21
CA PRO A 164 -0.85 -10.44 1.37
C PRO A 164 0.67 -10.41 1.19
N PHE A 165 1.30 -11.56 1.11
CA PHE A 165 2.73 -11.67 0.82
C PHE A 165 3.08 -13.03 0.22
N VAL A 166 4.16 -13.06 -0.58
CA VAL A 166 4.75 -14.27 -1.16
C VAL A 166 6.23 -14.29 -0.82
N PHE A 167 6.76 -15.45 -0.43
CA PHE A 167 8.19 -15.61 -0.16
C PHE A 167 8.73 -16.97 -0.61
N GLY A 168 10.01 -17.01 -0.96
CA GLY A 168 10.74 -18.24 -1.29
C GLY A 168 10.94 -19.11 -0.05
N SER A 169 10.24 -20.25 0.00
CA SER A 169 10.24 -21.19 1.13
C SER A 169 11.20 -22.36 0.96
N GLU A 170 11.87 -22.47 -0.19
CA GLU A 170 12.87 -23.51 -0.45
C GLU A 170 14.12 -23.34 0.42
N ALA A 171 14.61 -24.43 1.02
CA ALA A 171 15.84 -24.47 1.79
C ALA A 171 17.05 -24.71 0.88
N PHE A 172 17.85 -23.68 0.62
CA PHE A 172 19.10 -23.75 -0.14
C PHE A 172 19.95 -22.49 0.03
N LEU A 173 21.28 -22.64 -0.05
CA LEU A 173 22.25 -21.53 0.06
C LEU A 173 22.94 -21.17 -1.28
N GLY A 174 22.44 -21.71 -2.39
CA GLY A 174 22.89 -21.30 -3.72
C GLY A 174 22.22 -19.99 -4.12
N VAL A 175 22.89 -19.11 -4.87
CA VAL A 175 22.29 -17.87 -5.36
C VAL A 175 21.53 -18.13 -6.67
N ARG A 176 20.25 -18.48 -6.55
CA ARG A 176 19.29 -18.60 -7.66
C ARG A 176 17.87 -18.32 -7.16
N ALA A 177 16.92 -18.17 -8.07
CA ALA A 177 15.50 -18.15 -7.72
C ALA A 177 15.07 -19.47 -7.07
N ALA A 178 14.23 -19.38 -6.03
CA ALA A 178 13.62 -20.52 -5.38
C ALA A 178 12.63 -21.25 -6.31
N ASN A 179 12.41 -22.53 -6.03
CA ASN A 179 11.44 -23.41 -6.69
C ASN A 179 10.31 -23.86 -5.74
N ARG A 180 10.22 -23.25 -4.56
CA ARG A 180 9.10 -23.40 -3.63
C ARG A 180 8.76 -22.04 -3.03
N PHE A 181 7.48 -21.74 -2.99
CA PHE A 181 6.98 -20.47 -2.45
C PHE A 181 5.77 -20.71 -1.56
N GLU A 182 5.55 -19.77 -0.66
CA GLU A 182 4.34 -19.70 0.14
C GLU A 182 3.69 -18.34 -0.07
N TYR A 183 2.39 -18.33 -0.31
CA TYR A 183 1.54 -17.15 -0.24
C TYR A 183 0.77 -17.16 1.07
N ALA A 184 0.66 -16.01 1.71
CA ALA A 184 -0.18 -15.84 2.88
C ALA A 184 -0.84 -14.46 2.95
N VAL A 185 -1.94 -14.38 3.69
CA VAL A 185 -2.57 -13.11 4.05
C VAL A 185 -2.81 -13.07 5.55
N VAL A 186 -2.36 -11.99 6.20
CA VAL A 186 -2.70 -11.69 7.60
C VAL A 186 -3.52 -10.41 7.69
N ALA A 187 -4.35 -10.30 8.72
CA ALA A 187 -5.25 -9.17 8.92
C ALA A 187 -5.00 -8.48 10.27
N SER A 188 -5.01 -7.14 10.29
CA SER A 188 -4.70 -6.33 11.47
C SER A 188 -5.66 -5.14 11.60
N PRO A 189 -6.52 -5.10 12.64
CA PRO A 189 -7.40 -3.95 12.90
C PRO A 189 -6.57 -2.68 13.10
N SER A 190 -6.92 -1.61 12.39
CA SER A 190 -6.16 -0.37 12.36
C SER A 190 -7.07 0.85 12.47
N GLY A 191 -6.69 1.78 13.33
CA GLY A 191 -7.42 3.02 13.58
C GLY A 191 -7.16 4.07 12.51
N PRO A 192 -7.75 5.27 12.68
CA PRO A 192 -7.39 6.40 11.84
C PRO A 192 -5.91 6.73 12.00
N TYR A 193 -5.22 6.97 10.88
CA TYR A 193 -3.80 7.30 10.87
C TYR A 193 -3.50 8.59 11.66
N PHE A 194 -4.41 9.56 11.56
CA PHE A 194 -4.31 10.86 12.20
C PHE A 194 -5.18 10.92 13.46
N THR A 195 -4.64 10.49 14.59
CA THR A 195 -5.36 10.51 15.88
C THR A 195 -5.58 11.91 16.44
N HIS A 196 -4.81 12.90 15.97
CA HIS A 196 -4.85 14.29 16.44
C HIS A 196 -5.23 15.30 15.33
N GLY A 197 -5.95 14.84 14.30
CA GLY A 197 -6.28 15.64 13.13
C GLY A 197 -5.20 15.57 12.04
N PHE A 198 -5.52 16.10 10.86
CA PHE A 198 -4.70 16.03 9.64
C PHE A 198 -3.49 16.99 9.72
N THR A 199 -2.63 16.73 10.71
CA THR A 199 -1.45 17.52 11.00
C THR A 199 -0.41 17.33 9.89
N PRO A 200 0.05 18.41 9.24
CA PRO A 200 1.10 18.31 8.24
C PRO A 200 2.42 17.81 8.82
N ILE A 201 3.12 16.96 8.06
CA ILE A 201 4.40 16.38 8.46
C ILE A 201 5.59 17.26 8.05
N ASN A 202 6.70 17.13 8.77
CA ASN A 202 7.96 17.80 8.51
C ASN A 202 8.94 16.82 7.88
N VAL A 203 9.41 17.14 6.68
CA VAL A 203 10.12 16.18 5.83
C VAL A 203 11.58 16.58 5.64
N TRP A 204 12.46 15.59 5.75
CA TRP A 204 13.88 15.71 5.39
C TRP A 204 14.09 15.37 3.91
N VAL A 205 14.80 16.21 3.17
CA VAL A 205 15.24 15.89 1.80
C VAL A 205 16.56 15.12 1.86
N GLU A 206 16.52 13.84 1.52
CA GLU A 206 17.69 12.97 1.55
C GLU A 206 18.51 13.08 0.26
N GLN A 207 19.77 13.51 0.40
CA GLN A 207 20.68 13.81 -0.71
C GLN A 207 21.85 12.83 -0.85
N THR A 208 21.97 11.86 0.07
CA THR A 208 23.13 10.93 0.11
C THR A 208 22.72 9.47 -0.02
N HIS A 209 21.49 9.13 0.38
CA HIS A 209 20.94 7.79 0.26
C HIS A 209 19.73 7.81 -0.67
N HIS A 210 19.65 6.83 -1.56
CA HIS A 210 18.58 6.75 -2.54
C HIS A 210 17.73 5.51 -2.32
N ARG A 211 16.42 5.65 -2.56
CA ARG A 211 15.47 4.56 -2.37
C ARG A 211 15.60 3.49 -3.45
N ALA A 212 15.78 3.92 -4.70
CA ALA A 212 15.90 3.07 -5.87
C ALA A 212 16.69 3.78 -6.98
N GLY A 213 17.29 3.00 -7.88
CA GLY A 213 17.93 3.50 -9.09
C GLY A 213 17.38 2.85 -10.36
N PRO A 214 17.64 3.44 -11.54
CA PRO A 214 17.18 2.91 -12.83
C PRO A 214 17.60 1.45 -13.05
N GLY A 215 16.68 0.63 -13.57
CA GLY A 215 16.90 -0.81 -13.74
C GLY A 215 16.88 -1.62 -12.44
N GLY A 216 16.66 -0.96 -11.29
CA GLY A 216 16.53 -1.60 -9.97
C GLY A 216 15.17 -2.25 -9.74
N MET A 217 14.68 -2.14 -8.50
CA MET A 217 13.39 -2.69 -8.07
C MET A 217 12.44 -1.60 -7.58
N GLY A 218 12.64 -0.34 -7.97
CA GLY A 218 11.92 0.79 -7.38
C GLY A 218 10.40 0.71 -7.56
N ASP A 219 9.96 0.16 -8.67
CA ASP A 219 8.56 -0.08 -9.03
C ASP A 219 7.98 -1.39 -8.45
N VAL A 220 8.71 -2.08 -7.56
CA VAL A 220 8.36 -3.39 -7.01
C VAL A 220 8.09 -3.30 -5.51
N LYS A 221 7.03 -3.98 -5.05
CA LYS A 221 6.66 -4.00 -3.63
C LYS A 221 7.32 -5.16 -2.88
N THR A 222 8.64 -5.09 -2.76
CA THR A 222 9.48 -6.10 -2.09
C THR A 222 10.09 -5.56 -0.79
N GLY A 223 10.31 -6.44 0.19
CA GLY A 223 10.95 -6.10 1.46
C GLY A 223 12.33 -5.45 1.31
N GLY A 224 13.11 -5.85 0.30
CA GLY A 224 14.45 -5.29 0.05
C GLY A 224 14.47 -3.77 -0.12
N ASN A 225 13.45 -3.20 -0.79
CA ASN A 225 13.33 -1.75 -0.96
C ASN A 225 13.05 -1.01 0.35
N TYR A 226 12.33 -1.64 1.27
CA TYR A 226 12.01 -1.06 2.57
C TYR A 226 13.24 -1.15 3.49
N ALA A 227 13.92 -2.30 3.48
CA ALA A 227 15.16 -2.49 4.22
C ALA A 227 16.23 -1.46 3.83
N ALA A 228 16.38 -1.19 2.53
CA ALA A 228 17.30 -0.17 2.02
C ALA A 228 16.99 1.26 2.52
N SER A 229 15.73 1.54 2.87
CA SER A 229 15.32 2.88 3.34
C SER A 229 15.57 3.13 4.83
N PHE A 230 15.78 2.08 5.64
CA PHE A 230 15.79 2.20 7.10
C PHE A 230 16.88 3.15 7.61
N TYR A 231 18.08 3.12 7.03
CA TYR A 231 19.18 4.00 7.46
C TYR A 231 18.80 5.48 7.34
N ALA A 232 18.37 5.92 6.15
CA ALA A 232 18.00 7.30 5.90
C ALA A 232 16.81 7.74 6.77
N LYS A 233 15.80 6.87 6.90
CA LYS A 233 14.62 7.14 7.72
C LYS A 233 14.95 7.30 9.20
N SER A 234 15.74 6.39 9.76
CA SER A 234 16.14 6.44 11.18
C SER A 234 16.90 7.73 11.50
N HIS A 235 17.85 8.14 10.65
CA HIS A 235 18.58 9.38 10.86
C HIS A 235 17.71 10.64 10.73
N ALA A 236 16.72 10.63 9.84
CA ALA A 236 15.75 11.73 9.77
C ALA A 236 14.90 11.80 11.05
N PHE A 237 14.44 10.65 11.56
CA PHE A 237 13.66 10.57 12.80
C PHE A 237 14.44 11.02 14.02
N GLU A 238 15.72 10.63 14.15
CA GLU A 238 16.63 11.09 15.21
C GLU A 238 16.79 12.62 15.23
N ARG A 239 16.61 13.26 14.07
CA ARG A 239 16.68 14.72 13.91
C ARG A 239 15.32 15.41 14.05
N GLY A 240 14.26 14.66 14.38
CA GLY A 240 12.92 15.19 14.60
C GLY A 240 12.11 15.43 13.33
N PHE A 241 12.48 14.81 12.20
CA PHE A 241 11.64 14.78 11.00
C PHE A 241 10.67 13.60 11.06
N ASP A 242 9.54 13.73 10.38
CA ASP A 242 8.47 12.74 10.37
C ASP A 242 8.61 11.74 9.21
N GLU A 243 9.32 12.11 8.13
CA GLU A 243 9.56 11.26 6.97
C GLU A 243 10.70 11.80 6.08
N VAL A 244 11.13 11.00 5.11
CA VAL A 244 12.20 11.32 4.15
C VAL A 244 11.65 11.46 2.73
N LEU A 245 11.97 12.56 2.05
CA LEU A 245 11.81 12.70 0.60
C LEU A 245 13.10 12.26 -0.08
N PHE A 246 13.01 11.20 -0.86
CA PHE A 246 14.14 10.69 -1.64
C PHE A 246 14.29 11.42 -2.97
N LEU A 247 15.52 11.50 -3.42
CA LEU A 247 15.89 11.97 -4.76
C LEU A 247 16.31 10.80 -5.64
N ASP A 248 16.21 10.99 -6.95
CA ASP A 248 16.63 10.01 -7.93
C ASP A 248 18.11 9.63 -7.76
N ALA A 249 18.43 8.33 -7.86
CA ALA A 249 19.80 7.86 -7.68
C ALA A 249 20.75 8.20 -8.84
N ALA A 250 20.22 8.55 -10.02
CA ALA A 250 21.02 8.72 -11.22
C ALA A 250 21.72 10.09 -11.26
N THR A 251 21.01 11.13 -10.83
CA THR A 251 21.42 12.53 -10.94
C THR A 251 21.29 13.30 -9.63
N ASN A 252 20.63 12.74 -8.62
CA ASN A 252 20.39 13.38 -7.32
C ASN A 252 19.74 14.77 -7.46
N SER A 253 18.84 14.93 -8.44
CA SER A 253 18.33 16.22 -8.89
C SER A 253 16.81 16.26 -8.99
N PHE A 254 16.12 15.11 -9.03
CA PHE A 254 14.67 15.00 -9.14
C PHE A 254 14.08 14.32 -7.90
N ILE A 255 12.90 14.75 -7.48
CA ILE A 255 12.19 14.10 -6.38
C ILE A 255 11.59 12.76 -6.83
N ASP A 256 11.71 11.73 -5.99
CA ASP A 256 11.16 10.40 -6.23
C ASP A 256 9.92 10.15 -5.36
N GLU A 257 10.11 9.60 -4.16
CA GLU A 257 9.04 9.22 -3.23
C GLU A 257 9.30 9.76 -1.82
N LEU A 258 8.23 9.90 -1.05
CA LEU A 258 8.28 10.23 0.36
C LEU A 258 8.21 8.94 1.19
N GLY A 259 9.36 8.43 1.62
CA GLY A 259 9.46 7.17 2.34
C GLY A 259 8.99 6.01 1.45
N ALA A 260 7.77 5.55 1.70
CA ALA A 260 7.07 4.51 0.93
C ALA A 260 5.72 5.00 0.36
N MET A 261 5.61 6.30 0.12
CA MET A 261 4.43 6.98 -0.40
C MET A 261 4.77 7.79 -1.65
N ASN A 262 3.87 7.79 -2.62
CA ASN A 262 3.99 8.67 -3.79
C ASN A 262 3.71 10.12 -3.39
N VAL A 263 4.31 11.09 -4.10
CA VAL A 263 4.17 12.52 -3.81
C VAL A 263 3.43 13.28 -4.90
N PHE A 264 2.76 14.35 -4.49
CA PHE A 264 2.06 15.29 -5.35
C PHE A 264 2.43 16.73 -4.95
N VAL A 265 2.56 17.58 -5.97
CA VAL A 265 2.84 19.01 -5.85
C VAL A 265 1.65 19.77 -6.44
N VAL A 266 1.08 20.70 -5.67
CA VAL A 266 -0.04 21.54 -6.10
C VAL A 266 0.50 22.93 -6.44
N MET A 267 0.20 23.37 -7.65
CA MET A 267 0.66 24.65 -8.20
C MET A 267 -0.37 25.75 -7.94
N ALA A 268 0.08 27.00 -7.92
CA ALA A 268 -0.78 28.17 -7.67
C ALA A 268 -1.84 28.40 -8.76
N ASP A 269 -1.61 27.90 -9.98
CA ASP A 269 -2.58 27.93 -11.09
C ASP A 269 -3.64 26.82 -10.99
N GLY A 270 -3.58 25.98 -9.94
CA GLY A 270 -4.49 24.86 -9.71
C GLY A 270 -4.08 23.56 -10.39
N SER A 271 -3.01 23.55 -11.19
CA SER A 271 -2.47 22.31 -11.76
C SER A 271 -1.75 21.47 -10.70
N VAL A 272 -1.63 20.17 -10.97
CA VAL A 272 -0.99 19.20 -10.07
C VAL A 272 0.14 18.49 -10.79
N ARG A 273 1.24 18.23 -10.10
CA ARG A 273 2.38 17.48 -10.63
C ARG A 273 2.68 16.28 -9.73
N THR A 274 3.08 15.15 -10.31
CA THR A 274 3.57 13.98 -9.58
C THR A 274 4.69 13.31 -10.37
N PRO A 275 5.70 12.71 -9.71
CA PRO A 275 6.74 11.95 -10.40
C PRO A 275 6.14 10.90 -11.35
N ALA A 276 6.62 10.88 -12.59
CA ALA A 276 6.23 9.89 -13.60
C ALA A 276 6.67 8.47 -13.21
N LEU A 277 5.97 7.46 -13.72
CA LEU A 277 6.36 6.05 -13.52
C LEU A 277 7.57 5.70 -14.41
N SER A 278 8.77 5.94 -13.87
CA SER A 278 10.07 5.76 -14.54
C SER A 278 10.73 4.39 -14.30
N GLY A 279 10.09 3.51 -13.53
CA GLY A 279 10.69 2.29 -12.97
C GLY A 279 11.38 2.50 -11.61
N THR A 280 11.57 3.74 -11.17
CA THR A 280 12.02 4.08 -9.81
C THR A 280 10.90 4.57 -8.91
N ILE A 281 9.65 4.55 -9.37
CA ILE A 281 8.47 4.95 -8.60
C ILE A 281 7.52 3.77 -8.52
N LEU A 282 7.10 3.42 -7.30
CA LEU A 282 6.10 2.38 -7.09
C LEU A 282 4.75 2.85 -7.65
N PRO A 283 4.08 2.10 -8.55
CA PRO A 283 2.78 2.47 -9.08
C PRO A 283 1.68 2.28 -8.02
N GLY A 284 1.53 3.26 -7.13
CA GLY A 284 0.58 3.26 -6.03
C GLY A 284 -0.89 3.21 -6.49
N SER A 285 -1.68 2.29 -5.92
CA SER A 285 -3.14 2.24 -6.13
C SER A 285 -3.81 3.56 -5.71
N THR A 286 -3.35 4.16 -4.59
CA THR A 286 -3.81 5.47 -4.15
C THR A 286 -3.42 6.58 -5.12
N ARG A 287 -2.16 6.60 -5.62
CA ARG A 287 -1.69 7.55 -6.64
C ARG A 287 -2.57 7.49 -7.89
N SER A 288 -2.80 6.28 -8.41
CA SER A 288 -3.69 6.04 -9.55
C SER A 288 -5.11 6.55 -9.30
N ALA A 289 -5.69 6.25 -8.13
CA ALA A 289 -7.05 6.70 -7.79
C ALA A 289 -7.15 8.23 -7.72
N ILE A 290 -6.15 8.89 -7.15
CA ILE A 290 -6.08 10.36 -7.10
C ILE A 290 -6.04 10.94 -8.51
N LEU A 291 -5.22 10.38 -9.41
CA LEU A 291 -5.16 10.84 -10.80
C LEU A 291 -6.50 10.71 -11.53
N TYR A 292 -7.25 9.63 -11.30
CA TYR A 292 -8.62 9.49 -11.83
C TYR A 292 -9.61 10.51 -11.25
N ILE A 293 -9.53 10.80 -9.94
CA ILE A 293 -10.37 11.83 -9.31
C ILE A 293 -10.06 13.20 -9.92
N LEU A 294 -8.77 13.53 -10.09
CA LEU A 294 -8.35 14.80 -10.68
C LEU A 294 -8.86 14.95 -12.13
N ASP A 295 -8.77 13.89 -12.93
CA ASP A 295 -9.27 13.88 -14.31
C ASP A 295 -10.80 14.07 -14.38
N ASP A 296 -11.57 13.37 -13.54
CA ASP A 296 -13.03 13.54 -13.44
C ASP A 296 -13.45 14.95 -12.98
N GLU A 297 -12.63 15.59 -12.16
CA GLU A 297 -12.82 16.98 -11.70
C GLU A 297 -12.31 18.03 -12.71
N GLY A 298 -11.69 17.63 -13.81
CA GLY A 298 -11.09 18.54 -14.80
C GLY A 298 -9.84 19.26 -14.30
N VAL A 299 -9.18 18.75 -13.25
CA VAL A 299 -7.90 19.26 -12.74
C VAL A 299 -6.76 18.72 -13.57
N LEU A 300 -5.94 19.62 -14.14
CA LEU A 300 -4.80 19.23 -14.96
C LEU A 300 -3.69 18.61 -14.08
N ALA A 301 -3.47 17.31 -14.23
CA ALA A 301 -2.41 16.57 -13.55
C ALA A 301 -1.29 16.15 -14.53
N HIS A 302 -0.04 16.47 -14.18
CA HIS A 302 1.16 16.13 -14.94
C HIS A 302 1.93 15.00 -14.24
N GLU A 303 2.11 13.89 -14.94
CA GLU A 303 3.02 12.82 -14.54
C GLU A 303 4.38 13.07 -15.21
N GLU A 304 5.33 13.66 -14.48
CA GLU A 304 6.61 14.12 -15.04
C GLU A 304 7.76 14.09 -14.02
N SER A 305 9.01 14.25 -14.47
CA SER A 305 10.13 14.45 -13.56
C SER A 305 10.06 15.85 -12.94
N ILE A 306 10.20 15.96 -11.62
CA ILE A 306 10.11 17.23 -10.89
C ILE A 306 11.47 17.54 -10.28
N GLY A 307 12.13 18.59 -10.76
CA GLY A 307 13.45 18.99 -10.30
C GLY A 307 13.41 19.56 -8.89
N LEU A 308 14.37 19.18 -8.05
CA LEU A 308 14.46 19.67 -6.66
C LEU A 308 14.67 21.18 -6.60
N ASP A 309 15.55 21.73 -7.44
CA ASP A 309 15.83 23.17 -7.45
C ASP A 309 14.65 23.98 -7.97
N GLU A 310 13.94 23.45 -8.98
CA GLU A 310 12.69 24.02 -9.49
C GLU A 310 11.61 24.04 -8.39
N LEU A 311 11.43 22.90 -7.70
CA LEU A 311 10.52 22.78 -6.57
C LEU A 311 10.88 23.79 -5.47
N TRP A 312 12.16 23.89 -5.12
CA TRP A 312 12.64 24.80 -4.08
C TRP A 312 12.36 26.27 -4.40
N ALA A 313 12.63 26.68 -5.65
CA ALA A 313 12.31 28.01 -6.15
C ALA A 313 10.79 28.26 -6.22
N GLY A 314 10.02 27.24 -6.63
CA GLY A 314 8.56 27.28 -6.68
C GLY A 314 7.92 27.52 -5.31
N ILE A 315 8.43 26.86 -4.26
CA ILE A 315 7.96 27.08 -2.88
C ILE A 315 8.30 28.51 -2.43
N LYS A 316 9.54 28.97 -2.67
CA LYS A 316 9.97 30.33 -2.27
C LYS A 316 9.18 31.45 -2.96
N SER A 317 8.82 31.26 -4.23
CA SER A 317 8.06 32.23 -5.02
C SER A 317 6.55 32.17 -4.79
N GLY A 318 6.05 31.12 -4.15
CA GLY A 318 4.61 30.86 -4.00
C GLY A 318 3.96 30.22 -5.23
N ALA A 319 4.73 29.82 -6.24
CA ALA A 319 4.21 29.06 -7.38
C ALA A 319 3.79 27.62 -6.98
N VAL A 320 4.43 27.06 -5.94
CA VAL A 320 4.01 25.81 -5.29
C VAL A 320 3.28 26.17 -4.00
N VAL A 321 2.02 25.75 -3.88
CA VAL A 321 1.14 26.16 -2.78
C VAL A 321 0.92 25.07 -1.74
N GLU A 322 0.92 23.81 -2.17
CA GLU A 322 0.76 22.64 -1.28
C GLU A 322 1.58 21.44 -1.80
N MET A 323 1.97 20.56 -0.89
CA MET A 323 2.43 19.22 -1.26
C MET A 323 1.79 18.19 -0.33
N PHE A 324 1.56 17.00 -0.87
CA PHE A 324 1.07 15.87 -0.09
C PHE A 324 1.67 14.55 -0.59
N ALA A 325 1.63 13.55 0.26
CA ALA A 325 1.98 12.18 -0.08
C ALA A 325 0.76 11.26 0.03
N CYS A 326 0.80 10.11 -0.62
CA CYS A 326 -0.31 9.17 -0.61
C CYS A 326 0.13 7.71 -0.57
N GLY A 327 -0.70 6.88 0.06
CA GLY A 327 -0.50 5.43 0.17
C GLY A 327 -1.60 4.78 1.00
N THR A 328 -1.73 3.45 0.94
CA THR A 328 -2.86 2.73 1.57
C THR A 328 -3.01 3.03 3.07
N ALA A 329 -1.90 3.10 3.82
CA ALA A 329 -1.93 3.22 5.28
C ALA A 329 -2.55 4.55 5.73
N ALA A 330 -2.05 5.67 5.21
CA ALA A 330 -2.49 7.02 5.60
C ALA A 330 -3.55 7.62 4.66
N ALA A 331 -3.84 6.98 3.53
CA ALA A 331 -4.56 7.54 2.38
C ALA A 331 -3.83 8.76 1.79
N VAL A 332 -3.87 9.92 2.46
CA VAL A 332 -3.20 11.17 2.06
C VAL A 332 -2.60 11.81 3.30
N VAL A 333 -1.37 12.33 3.17
CA VAL A 333 -0.64 13.04 4.23
C VAL A 333 -0.19 14.40 3.71
N SER A 334 -0.56 15.48 4.38
CA SER A 334 -0.08 16.82 4.02
C SER A 334 1.39 17.00 4.41
N ILE A 335 2.19 17.66 3.57
CA ILE A 335 3.57 18.03 3.89
C ILE A 335 3.57 19.51 4.30
N GLY A 336 3.98 19.80 5.54
CA GLY A 336 4.01 21.17 6.09
C GLY A 336 5.36 21.86 5.92
N SER A 337 6.44 21.10 5.75
CA SER A 337 7.76 21.68 5.45
C SER A 337 8.71 20.68 4.80
N LEU A 338 9.63 21.19 3.99
CA LEU A 338 10.79 20.48 3.48
C LEU A 338 12.06 21.09 4.07
N THR A 339 13.02 20.25 4.48
CA THR A 339 14.32 20.70 4.98
C THR A 339 15.45 20.07 4.18
N LYS A 340 16.35 20.90 3.63
CA LYS A 340 17.53 20.51 2.84
C LYS A 340 18.77 21.20 3.42
N GLY A 341 19.71 20.42 3.93
CA GLY A 341 20.87 20.97 4.64
C GLY A 341 20.44 21.75 5.89
N HIS A 342 20.74 23.06 5.91
CA HIS A 342 20.34 23.97 7.00
C HIS A 342 19.09 24.81 6.67
N GLU A 343 18.58 24.71 5.45
CA GLU A 343 17.45 25.51 5.00
C GLU A 343 16.15 24.71 5.14
N ARG A 344 15.13 25.35 5.73
CA ARG A 344 13.77 24.83 5.85
C ARG A 344 12.81 25.75 5.13
N LEU A 345 11.98 25.17 4.26
CA LEU A 345 10.86 25.86 3.62
C LEU A 345 9.56 25.31 4.18
N ASN A 346 8.64 26.20 4.54
CA ASN A 346 7.30 25.82 4.98
C ASN A 346 6.33 25.89 3.80
N LEU A 347 5.37 24.97 3.77
CA LEU A 347 4.27 24.93 2.82
C LEU A 347 3.00 25.39 3.54
N PRO A 348 2.33 26.47 3.08
CA PRO A 348 1.31 27.14 3.88
C PRO A 348 -0.07 26.45 3.83
N GLY A 349 -0.33 25.60 2.84
CA GLY A 349 -1.66 25.02 2.60
C GLY A 349 -1.74 23.51 2.79
N SER A 350 -2.95 23.04 3.09
CA SER A 350 -3.31 21.61 3.13
C SER A 350 -4.73 21.36 2.60
N ALA A 351 -5.41 22.39 2.08
CA ALA A 351 -6.82 22.32 1.71
C ALA A 351 -7.05 21.35 0.55
N PHE A 352 -6.14 21.32 -0.42
CA PHE A 352 -6.18 20.38 -1.53
C PHE A 352 -5.97 18.95 -1.03
N ALA A 353 -4.98 18.73 -0.17
CA ALA A 353 -4.71 17.43 0.42
C ALA A 353 -5.91 16.88 1.21
N HIS A 354 -6.56 17.72 2.03
CA HIS A 354 -7.78 17.37 2.77
C HIS A 354 -8.95 17.03 1.85
N ARG A 355 -9.13 17.79 0.77
CA ARG A 355 -10.18 17.58 -0.22
C ARG A 355 -10.02 16.21 -0.89
N ILE A 356 -8.80 15.87 -1.33
CA ILE A 356 -8.49 14.58 -1.93
C ILE A 356 -8.62 13.44 -0.91
N TYR A 357 -8.15 13.64 0.32
CA TYR A 357 -8.36 12.68 1.40
C TYR A 357 -9.85 12.34 1.56
N LYS A 358 -10.69 13.37 1.69
CA LYS A 358 -12.13 13.22 1.87
C LYS A 358 -12.78 12.51 0.68
N ALA A 359 -12.49 12.94 -0.54
CA ALA A 359 -13.05 12.33 -1.75
C ALA A 359 -12.73 10.83 -1.82
N LEU A 360 -11.48 10.46 -1.51
CA LEU A 360 -11.05 9.07 -1.53
C LEU A 360 -11.68 8.26 -0.38
N THR A 361 -11.65 8.77 0.85
CA THR A 361 -12.18 8.04 2.01
C THR A 361 -13.69 7.91 1.97
N ASP A 362 -14.40 8.91 1.45
CA ASP A 362 -15.86 8.84 1.32
C ASP A 362 -16.29 7.70 0.39
N ILE A 363 -15.55 7.44 -0.70
CA ILE A 363 -15.76 6.26 -1.55
C ILE A 363 -15.45 4.98 -0.77
N GLN A 364 -14.30 4.92 -0.09
CA GLN A 364 -13.86 3.73 0.66
C GLN A 364 -14.86 3.31 1.75
N PHE A 365 -15.43 4.27 2.46
CA PHE A 365 -16.41 4.04 3.54
C PHE A 365 -17.87 4.01 3.04
N GLY A 366 -18.11 4.10 1.73
CA GLY A 366 -19.46 4.03 1.16
C GLY A 366 -20.34 5.25 1.48
N ILE A 367 -19.73 6.39 1.84
CA ILE A 367 -20.41 7.66 2.08
C ILE A 367 -20.74 8.34 0.76
N ALA A 368 -19.82 8.30 -0.20
CA ALA A 368 -20.00 8.80 -1.55
C ALA A 368 -20.21 7.64 -2.54
N PRO A 369 -20.95 7.86 -3.65
CA PRO A 369 -21.07 6.87 -4.71
C PRO A 369 -19.71 6.51 -5.31
N ASP A 370 -19.48 5.21 -5.51
CA ASP A 370 -18.32 4.70 -6.24
C ASP A 370 -18.54 4.82 -7.75
N ARG A 371 -18.29 6.01 -8.29
CA ARG A 371 -18.46 6.33 -9.71
C ARG A 371 -17.48 5.58 -10.64
N PHE A 372 -16.44 4.97 -10.07
CA PHE A 372 -15.35 4.34 -10.83
C PHE A 372 -15.36 2.80 -10.71
N GLY A 373 -16.27 2.22 -9.94
CA GLY A 373 -16.33 0.77 -9.72
C GLY A 373 -15.11 0.21 -8.97
N TRP A 374 -14.54 1.00 -8.05
CA TRP A 374 -13.36 0.64 -7.26
C TRP A 374 -13.65 -0.25 -6.05
N MET A 375 -14.87 -0.22 -5.52
CA MET A 375 -15.25 -0.94 -4.31
C MET A 375 -15.68 -2.37 -4.66
N TYR A 376 -15.08 -3.33 -3.98
CA TYR A 376 -15.39 -4.75 -4.12
C TYR A 376 -16.00 -5.29 -2.84
N LYS A 377 -17.23 -5.80 -2.91
CA LYS A 377 -17.97 -6.31 -1.76
C LYS A 377 -17.39 -7.64 -1.29
N LEU A 378 -16.98 -7.74 -0.04
CA LEU A 378 -16.41 -8.95 0.56
C LEU A 378 -17.45 -9.75 1.33
N ALA A 379 -18.37 -9.09 2.03
CA ALA A 379 -19.43 -9.74 2.80
C ALA A 379 -20.68 -8.84 2.91
N ASP A 380 -21.85 -9.47 2.98
CA ASP A 380 -23.13 -8.77 3.21
C ASP A 380 -23.25 -8.20 4.63
N GLY A 381 -24.23 -7.33 4.86
CA GLY A 381 -24.64 -6.92 6.21
C GLY A 381 -25.15 -8.10 7.03
N GLU A 382 -25.20 -7.93 8.35
CA GLU A 382 -25.88 -8.89 9.24
C GLU A 382 -27.39 -8.70 9.21
#